data_AF-A0A8S8Y4E7-F1
#
_entry.id   AF-A0A8S8Y4E7-F1
#
_cell.length_a   1.000
_cell.length_b   1.000
_cell.length_c   1.000
_cell.angle_alpha   90.00
_cell.angle_beta   90.00
_cell.angle_gamma   90.00
#
_symmetry.space_group_name_H-M   'P 1'
#
loop_
_entity.id
_entity.type
_entity.pdbx_description
1 polymer ?
#
loop_
_entity_poly.entity_id
_entity_poly.type
_entity_poly.pdbx_seq_one_letter_code
_entity_poly.pdbx_strand_id
1 'polypeptide(L)'
;MTSDSAAFMFEEKSTTTNDEFFEISNTGDIMAVLNGWTVRKTTTGGVIFNGTFTSGEISAGSSVIISPDANSVKAMGATMILDAETMS
;
A
#
# COMPACT_ATOMS: atom_id res chain seq x y z
N MET A 1 2.22 -37.39 24.92
CA MET A 1 1.82 -35.97 25.00
C MET A 1 2.18 -35.34 23.68
N THR A 2 1.19 -35.10 22.82
CA THR A 2 1.37 -34.32 21.60
C THR A 2 1.26 -32.85 22.00
N SER A 3 2.32 -32.07 21.83
CA SER A 3 2.28 -30.63 22.06
C SER A 3 1.57 -30.00 20.87
N ASP A 4 0.34 -29.55 21.10
CA ASP A 4 -0.40 -28.75 20.13
C ASP A 4 0.27 -27.37 20.06
N SER A 5 0.72 -26.97 18.88
CA SER A 5 1.36 -25.68 18.67
C SER A 5 0.32 -24.72 18.12
N ALA A 6 -0.42 -24.06 19.01
CA ALA A 6 -1.28 -22.95 18.61
C ALA A 6 -0.41 -21.71 18.36
N ALA A 7 -0.21 -21.35 17.08
CA ALA A 7 0.30 -20.04 16.72
C ALA A 7 -0.82 -19.02 16.95
N PHE A 8 -0.75 -18.29 18.06
CA PHE A 8 -1.56 -17.09 18.28
C PHE A 8 -1.13 -16.04 17.24
N MET A 9 -1.86 -15.93 16.13
CA MET A 9 -1.85 -14.72 15.33
C MET A 9 -2.82 -13.75 16.00
N PHE A 10 -2.28 -12.79 16.75
CA PHE A 10 -3.06 -11.61 17.11
C PHE A 10 -3.33 -10.87 15.79
N GLU A 11 -4.57 -10.88 15.33
CA GLU A 11 -5.01 -9.86 14.37
C GLU A 11 -5.10 -8.56 15.18
N GLU A 12 -3.95 -7.91 15.37
CA GLU A 12 -3.93 -6.55 15.88
C GLU A 12 -4.42 -5.66 14.75
N LYS A 13 -5.75 -5.52 14.65
CA LYS A 13 -6.29 -4.35 13.96
C LYS A 13 -5.92 -3.16 14.83
N SER A 14 -4.81 -2.49 14.51
CA SER A 14 -4.39 -1.31 15.23
C SER A 14 -5.55 -0.31 15.24
N THR A 15 -6.02 0.04 16.44
CA THR A 15 -7.09 1.04 16.60
C THR A 15 -6.55 2.47 16.47
N THR A 16 -5.23 2.63 16.34
CA THR A 16 -4.53 3.91 16.37
C THR A 16 -3.67 4.21 15.14
N THR A 17 -3.32 3.21 14.32
CA THR A 17 -2.55 3.38 13.08
C THR A 17 -3.24 2.68 11.93
N ASN A 18 -3.39 3.35 10.80
CA ASN A 18 -3.97 2.74 9.61
C ASN A 18 -2.86 2.05 8.82
N ASP A 19 -2.68 0.75 9.03
CA ASP A 19 -1.66 -0.07 8.36
C ASP A 19 -2.15 -0.67 7.03
N GLU A 20 -3.34 -0.27 6.55
CA GLU A 20 -3.83 -0.69 5.24
C GLU A 20 -2.98 -0.05 4.13
N PHE A 21 -2.50 -0.86 3.19
CA PHE A 21 -1.80 -0.35 2.02
C PHE A 21 -2.11 -1.17 0.78
N PHE A 22 -1.72 -0.64 -0.37
CA PHE A 22 -1.53 -1.43 -1.58
C PHE A 22 -0.18 -1.09 -2.19
N GLU A 23 0.43 -2.08 -2.84
CA GLU A 23 1.71 -1.94 -3.50
C GLU A 23 1.52 -2.01 -5.02
N ILE A 24 2.23 -1.15 -5.75
CA ILE A 24 2.37 -1.23 -7.19
C ILE A 24 3.84 -1.55 -7.48
N SER A 25 4.08 -2.73 -8.04
CA SER A 25 5.43 -3.17 -8.43
C SER A 25 5.60 -3.09 -9.94
N ASN A 26 6.69 -2.48 -10.39
CA ASN A 26 7.09 -2.53 -11.79
C ASN A 26 7.96 -3.76 -12.02
N THR A 27 7.35 -4.82 -12.55
CA THR A 27 8.03 -6.08 -12.86
C THR A 27 8.68 -6.10 -14.24
N GLY A 28 8.60 -4.99 -14.99
CA GLY A 28 9.23 -4.85 -16.30
C GLY A 28 10.67 -4.33 -16.21
N ASP A 29 11.30 -4.29 -17.39
CA ASP A 29 12.71 -3.89 -17.54
C ASP A 29 12.90 -2.39 -17.85
N ILE A 30 11.81 -1.62 -17.91
CA ILE A 30 11.82 -0.19 -18.16
C ILE A 30 11.02 0.55 -17.09
N MET A 31 11.32 1.83 -16.88
CA MET A 31 10.62 2.68 -15.92
C MET A 31 9.14 2.87 -16.28
N ALA A 32 8.27 2.80 -15.27
CA ALA A 32 6.85 3.10 -15.40
C ALA A 32 6.57 4.53 -14.92
N VAL A 33 5.91 5.35 -15.76
CA VAL A 33 5.45 6.69 -15.39
C VAL A 33 3.97 6.61 -15.00
N LEU A 34 3.65 7.04 -13.79
CA LEU A 34 2.31 6.90 -13.20
C LEU A 34 1.40 8.10 -13.46
N ASN A 35 1.90 9.19 -14.04
CA ASN A 35 1.13 10.42 -14.23
C ASN A 35 -0.20 10.14 -14.96
N GLY A 36 -1.32 10.49 -14.34
CA GLY A 36 -2.67 10.27 -14.85
C GLY A 36 -3.25 8.87 -14.59
N TRP A 37 -2.50 7.96 -13.97
CA TRP A 37 -3.06 6.69 -13.48
C TRP A 37 -4.06 6.97 -12.36
N THR A 38 -5.11 6.17 -12.33
CA THR A 38 -6.16 6.26 -11.30
C THR A 38 -6.24 4.98 -10.52
N VAL A 39 -6.40 5.10 -9.21
CA VAL A 39 -6.70 3.99 -8.31
C VAL A 39 -8.08 4.21 -7.72
N ARG A 40 -8.90 3.15 -7.76
CA ARG A 40 -10.20 3.12 -7.10
C ARG A 40 -10.25 1.98 -6.10
N LYS A 41 -10.48 2.31 -4.83
CA LYS A 41 -10.75 1.35 -3.75
C LYS A 41 -12.21 1.46 -3.34
N THR A 42 -12.91 0.34 -3.29
CA THR A 42 -14.27 0.26 -2.74
C THR A 42 -14.24 -0.64 -1.52
N THR A 43 -14.64 -0.12 -0.36
CA THR A 43 -14.72 -0.92 0.87
C THR A 43 -15.96 -1.81 0.88
N THR A 44 -15.99 -2.82 1.76
CA THR A 44 -17.18 -3.67 1.97
C THR A 44 -18.44 -2.87 2.33
N GLY A 45 -18.27 -1.69 2.95
CA GLY A 45 -19.36 -0.76 3.27
C GLY A 45 -19.77 0.17 2.12
N GLY A 46 -19.17 0.04 0.93
CA GLY A 46 -19.48 0.83 -0.25
C GLY A 46 -18.82 2.21 -0.30
N VAL A 47 -17.90 2.52 0.62
CA VAL A 47 -17.12 3.76 0.57
C VAL A 47 -16.12 3.65 -0.57
N ILE A 48 -16.09 4.66 -1.44
CA ILE A 48 -15.20 4.72 -2.60
C ILE A 48 -14.12 5.76 -2.34
N PHE A 49 -12.86 5.34 -2.49
CA PHE A 49 -11.71 6.22 -2.66
C PHE A 49 -11.31 6.22 -4.14
N ASN A 50 -11.11 7.40 -4.70
CA ASN A 50 -10.50 7.58 -6.01
C ASN A 50 -9.27 8.47 -5.81
N GLY A 51 -8.10 8.02 -6.28
CA GLY A 51 -6.88 8.81 -6.27
C GLY A 51 -6.27 8.85 -7.66
N THR A 52 -5.85 10.04 -8.09
CA THR A 52 -5.10 10.23 -9.33
C THR A 52 -3.65 10.55 -9.00
N PHE A 53 -2.72 9.87 -9.66
CA PHE A 53 -1.31 10.24 -9.60
C PHE A 53 -1.07 11.50 -10.45
N THR A 54 -0.70 12.61 -9.79
CA THR A 54 -0.29 13.86 -10.47
C THR A 54 1.17 13.82 -10.90
N SER A 55 1.97 12.98 -10.24
CA SER A 55 3.37 12.69 -10.52
C SER A 55 3.71 11.28 -10.01
N GLY A 56 4.77 10.68 -10.53
CA GLY A 56 5.33 9.44 -9.97
C GLY A 56 5.98 8.56 -11.02
N GLU A 57 7.08 7.92 -10.62
CA GLU A 57 7.84 6.99 -11.46
C GLU A 57 8.21 5.76 -10.62
N ILE A 58 8.14 4.58 -11.23
CA ILE A 58 8.61 3.33 -10.63
C ILE A 58 9.71 2.78 -11.55
N SER A 59 10.95 2.82 -11.09
CA SER A 59 12.09 2.19 -11.78
C SER A 59 11.83 0.70 -12.05
N ALA A 60 12.49 0.16 -13.07
CA ALA A 60 12.45 -1.27 -13.37
C ALA A 60 12.81 -2.10 -12.12
N GLY A 61 12.02 -3.13 -11.83
CA GLY A 61 12.20 -4.01 -10.67
C GLY A 61 11.91 -3.38 -9.30
N SER A 62 11.41 -2.14 -9.25
CA SER A 62 11.09 -1.44 -7.99
C SER A 62 9.59 -1.42 -7.71
N SER A 63 9.22 -0.91 -6.54
CA SER A 63 7.82 -0.76 -6.15
C SER A 63 7.55 0.50 -5.34
N VAL A 64 6.27 0.87 -5.32
CA VAL A 64 5.72 1.95 -4.49
C VAL A 64 4.60 1.40 -3.61
N ILE A 65 4.60 1.78 -2.34
CA ILE A 65 3.49 1.54 -1.41
C ILE A 65 2.65 2.82 -1.31
N ILE A 66 1.33 2.65 -1.37
CA ILE A 66 0.37 3.71 -1.13
C ILE A 66 -0.39 3.37 0.16
N SER A 67 -0.38 4.29 1.11
CA SER A 67 -1.03 4.14 2.42
C SER A 67 -1.74 5.45 2.82
N PRO A 68 -2.94 5.37 3.45
CA PRO A 68 -3.57 6.50 4.12
C PRO A 68 -2.87 6.92 5.42
N ASP A 69 -1.91 6.13 5.92
CA ASP A 69 -0.95 6.54 6.94
C ASP A 69 0.43 6.07 6.49
N ALA A 70 1.13 6.93 5.74
CA ALA A 70 2.45 6.59 5.21
C ALA A 70 3.47 6.28 6.32
N ASN A 71 3.26 6.75 7.56
CA ASN A 71 4.17 6.49 8.68
C ASN A 71 4.06 5.06 9.21
N SER A 72 2.85 4.48 9.21
CA SER A 72 2.59 3.13 9.69
C SER A 72 3.30 2.06 8.85
N VAL A 73 3.56 2.35 7.56
CA VAL A 73 4.13 1.39 6.60
C VAL A 73 5.60 1.63 6.24
N LYS A 74 6.29 2.57 6.91
CA LYS A 74 7.69 2.93 6.60
C LYS A 74 8.69 1.78 6.69
N ALA A 75 8.40 0.79 7.53
CA ALA A 75 9.27 -0.36 7.74
C ALA A 75 9.12 -1.48 6.68
N MET A 76 8.17 -1.37 5.74
CA MET A 76 7.81 -2.46 4.82
C MET A 76 8.75 -2.64 3.62
N GLY A 77 9.87 -1.91 3.55
CA GLY A 77 10.94 -2.16 2.57
C GLY A 77 10.67 -1.69 1.14
N ALA A 78 9.63 -0.88 0.91
CA ALA A 78 9.36 -0.30 -0.40
C ALA A 78 10.41 0.74 -0.80
N THR A 79 10.59 0.91 -2.12
CA THR A 79 11.52 1.92 -2.66
C THR A 79 10.96 3.33 -2.48
N MET A 80 9.64 3.48 -2.54
CA MET A 80 8.94 4.75 -2.30
C MET A 80 7.63 4.50 -1.56
N ILE A 81 7.27 5.41 -0.65
CA ILE A 81 6.00 5.39 0.08
C ILE A 81 5.28 6.70 -0.20
N LEU A 82 4.05 6.62 -0.67
CA LEU A 82 3.18 7.75 -0.94
C LEU A 82 2.00 7.76 0.02
N ASP A 83 1.69 8.95 0.52
CA ASP A 83 0.50 9.19 1.31
C ASP A 83 -0.70 9.31 0.36
N ALA A 84 -1.76 8.55 0.62
CA ALA A 84 -2.99 8.58 -0.17
C ALA A 84 -3.65 9.98 -0.18
N GLU A 85 -3.45 10.80 0.86
CA GLU A 85 -3.95 12.18 0.92
C GLU A 85 -3.29 13.11 -0.11
N THR A 86 -2.12 12.73 -0.65
CA THR A 86 -1.42 13.52 -1.68
C THR A 86 -1.94 13.27 -3.09
N MET A 87 -2.81 12.28 -3.26
CA MET A 87 -3.50 12.01 -4.52
C MET A 87 -4.71 12.95 -4.67
N SER A 88 -4.90 13.51 -5.86
CA SER A 88 -6.00 14.44 -6.17
C SER A 88 -7.18 13.77 -6.88
#